data_AF-A0A0L8FFX9-F1
#
_entry.id   AF-A0A0L8FFX9-F1
#
_cell.length_a   1.000
_cell.length_b   1.000
_cell.length_c   1.000
_cell.angle_alpha   90.00
_cell.angle_beta   90.00
_cell.angle_gamma   90.00
#
_symmetry.space_group_name_H-M   'P 1'
#
loop_
_entity.id
_entity.type
_entity.pdbx_description
1 polymer ?
#
loop_
_entity_poly.entity_id
_entity_poly.type
_entity_poly.pdbx_seq_one_letter_code
_entity_poly.pdbx_strand_id
1 'polypeptide(L)' 'IAENLIIHSDEWPAYSNLNHLNFRHSAVNHQRPYADPNTGTNTQAIERIWLDLKIRILKKM' A
#
# COMPACT_ATOMS: atom_id res chain seq x y z
N ILE A 1 -16.12 -3.42 -13.83
CA ILE A 1 -15.54 -3.80 -12.52
C ILE A 1 -14.18 -4.41 -12.81
N ALA A 2 -13.14 -4.01 -12.10
CA ALA A 2 -11.77 -4.28 -12.50
C ALA A 2 -11.29 -5.60 -11.85
N GLU A 3 -11.77 -6.71 -12.41
CA GLU A 3 -11.40 -8.05 -12.01
C GLU A 3 -9.88 -8.23 -12.22
N ASN A 4 -9.14 -8.52 -11.14
CA ASN A 4 -7.66 -8.68 -11.06
C ASN A 4 -6.80 -7.46 -10.70
N LEU A 5 -7.36 -6.39 -10.12
CA LEU A 5 -6.51 -5.36 -9.48
C LEU A 5 -6.12 -5.72 -8.04
N ILE A 6 -4.81 -5.66 -7.79
CA ILE A 6 -4.21 -5.81 -6.47
C ILE A 6 -3.92 -4.43 -5.92
N ILE A 7 -4.46 -4.13 -4.74
CA ILE A 7 -4.18 -2.90 -4.01
C ILE A 7 -3.26 -3.25 -2.86
N HIS A 8 -2.09 -2.61 -2.84
CA HIS A 8 -1.16 -2.65 -1.72
C HIS A 8 -1.27 -1.34 -0.95
N SER A 9 -1.63 -1.40 0.33
CA SER A 9 -1.69 -0.22 1.20
C SER A 9 -1.16 -0.51 2.59
N ASP A 10 -0.95 0.56 3.35
CA ASP A 10 -0.86 0.51 4.80
C ASP A 10 -2.18 0.02 5.41
N GLU A 11 -2.08 -0.49 6.64
CA GLU A 11 -3.23 -0.98 7.41
C GLU A 11 -4.06 0.20 7.96
N TRP A 12 -4.85 0.83 7.09
CA TRP A 12 -5.83 1.85 7.47
C TRP A 12 -7.25 1.24 7.56
N PRO A 13 -7.99 1.38 8.70
CA PRO A 13 -9.29 0.74 8.86
C PRO A 13 -10.33 1.06 7.79
N ALA A 14 -10.26 2.25 7.18
CA ALA A 14 -11.16 2.65 6.08
C ALA A 14 -11.02 1.76 4.83
N TYR A 15 -9.85 1.12 4.65
CA TYR A 15 -9.57 0.24 3.51
C TYR A 15 -9.96 -1.22 3.75
N SER A 16 -10.45 -1.57 4.93
CA SER A 16 -10.91 -2.94 5.24
C SER A 16 -12.00 -3.45 4.30
N ASN A 17 -12.79 -2.54 3.72
CA ASN A 17 -13.88 -2.89 2.82
C ASN A 17 -13.45 -3.17 1.37
N LEU A 18 -12.17 -2.98 1.02
CA LEU A 18 -11.70 -3.15 -0.36
C LEU A 18 -11.91 -4.56 -0.92
N ASN A 19 -11.78 -5.59 -0.07
CA ASN A 19 -12.07 -6.97 -0.45
C ASN A 19 -13.55 -7.18 -0.83
N HIS A 20 -14.47 -6.43 -0.23
CA HIS A 20 -15.90 -6.48 -0.56
C HIS A 20 -16.25 -5.71 -1.84
N LEU A 21 -15.34 -4.85 -2.31
CA LEU A 21 -15.47 -4.09 -3.56
C LEU A 21 -14.85 -4.83 -4.76
N ASN A 22 -14.58 -6.14 -4.63
CA ASN A 22 -13.93 -6.99 -5.63
C ASN A 22 -12.47 -6.61 -5.95
N PHE A 23 -11.77 -5.96 -5.00
CA PHE A 23 -10.32 -5.77 -5.09
C PHE A 23 -9.60 -6.82 -4.26
N ARG A 24 -8.41 -7.24 -4.71
CA ARG A 24 -7.52 -8.02 -3.85
C ARG A 24 -6.69 -7.04 -3.01
N HIS A 25 -7.01 -6.92 -1.74
CA HIS A 25 -6.30 -6.02 -0.84
C HIS A 25 -5.21 -6.77 -0.07
N SER A 26 -3.97 -6.32 -0.21
CA SER A 26 -2.83 -6.76 0.59
C SER A 26 -2.39 -5.61 1.50
N ALA A 27 -2.55 -5.80 2.81
CA ALA A 27 -2.10 -4.84 3.80
C ALA A 27 -0.68 -5.19 4.27
N VAL A 28 0.15 -4.17 4.43
CA VAL A 28 1.46 -4.29 5.09
C VAL A 28 1.45 -3.43 6.34
N ASN A 29 1.90 -3.99 7.47
CA ASN A 29 2.12 -3.23 8.69
C ASN A 29 3.61 -3.21 9.03
N HIS A 30 4.08 -2.08 9.57
CA HIS A 30 5.46 -1.90 10.03
C HIS A 30 5.81 -2.72 11.28
N GLN A 31 4.94 -3.66 11.70
CA GLN A 31 5.11 -4.44 12.94
C GLN A 31 5.69 -5.84 12.73
N ARG A 32 5.68 -6.40 11.51
CA ARG A 32 6.22 -7.74 11.17
C ARG A 32 6.92 -7.71 9.78
N PRO A 33 7.58 -8.80 9.30
CA PRO A 33 8.77 -8.72 8.45
C PRO A 33 8.58 -7.80 7.23
N TYR A 34 9.65 -7.09 6.90
CA TYR A 34 9.75 -6.06 5.85
C TYR A 34 9.17 -6.48 4.48
N ALA A 35 9.07 -7.78 4.22
CA ALA A 35 8.28 -8.38 3.17
C ALA A 35 7.39 -9.49 3.76
N ASP A 36 6.12 -9.52 3.38
CA ASP A 36 5.23 -10.64 3.67
C ASP A 36 5.74 -11.89 2.92
N PRO A 37 6.10 -12.99 3.62
CA PRO A 37 6.67 -14.17 2.98
C PRO A 37 5.67 -14.94 2.09
N ASN A 38 4.36 -14.74 2.27
CA ASN A 38 3.33 -15.42 1.49
C ASN A 38 2.97 -14.66 0.21
N THR A 39 3.03 -13.33 0.25
CA THR A 39 2.63 -12.48 -0.89
C THR A 39 3.79 -11.76 -1.56
N GLY A 40 4.98 -11.72 -0.92
CA GLY A 40 6.12 -10.92 -1.34
C GLY A 40 5.92 -9.41 -1.18
N THR A 41 4.78 -8.98 -0.61
CA THR A 41 4.44 -7.56 -0.49
C THR A 41 5.35 -6.89 0.53
N ASN A 42 6.01 -5.80 0.15
CA ASN A 42 6.86 -5.00 1.02
C ASN A 42 6.41 -3.53 1.07
N THR A 43 6.86 -2.80 2.09
CA THR A 43 6.52 -1.39 2.28
C THR A 43 7.34 -0.44 1.40
N GLN A 44 8.40 -0.91 0.74
CA GLN A 44 9.37 -0.07 0.02
C GLN A 44 8.74 0.78 -1.08
N ALA A 45 7.86 0.18 -1.88
CA ALA A 45 7.21 0.89 -2.97
C ALA A 45 6.33 2.03 -2.44
N ILE A 46 5.58 1.76 -1.36
CA ILE A 46 4.72 2.75 -0.70
C ILE A 46 5.58 3.88 -0.12
N GLU A 47 6.64 3.54 0.62
CA GLU A 47 7.58 4.50 1.22
C GLU A 47 8.27 5.37 0.16
N ARG A 48 8.66 4.77 -0.96
CA ARG A 48 9.29 5.51 -2.06
C ARG A 48 8.32 6.52 -2.70
N ILE A 49 7.06 6.13 -2.94
CA ILE A 49 6.04 7.03 -3.46
C ILE A 49 5.81 8.21 -2.51
N TRP A 50 5.76 7.95 -1.19
CA TRP A 50 5.65 9.01 -0.19
C TRP A 50 6.84 9.97 -0.18
N LEU A 51 8.07 9.45 -0.34
CA LEU A 51 9.27 10.28 -0.46
C LEU A 51 9.20 11.20 -1.68
N ASP A 52 8.88 10.65 -2.85
CA ASP A 52 8.79 11.41 -4.10
C ASP A 52 7.70 12.50 -4.01
N LEU A 53 6.56 12.19 -3.38
CA LEU A 53 5.49 13.16 -3.12
C LEU A 53 5.95 14.28 -2.17
N LYS A 54 6.61 13.95 -1.06
CA LYS A 54 7.17 14.93 -0.12
C LYS A 54 8.17 15.85 -0.82
N ILE A 55 9.09 15.28 -1.61
CA ILE A 55 10.05 16.06 -2.39
C ILE A 55 9.32 17.02 -3.33
N ARG A 56 8.27 16.58 -4.02
CA ARG A 56 7.49 17.42 -4.94
C ARG A 56 6.76 18.56 -4.24
N ILE A 57 6.23 18.31 -3.04
CA ILE A 57 5.56 19.33 -2.23
C ILE A 57 6.58 20.33 -1.69
N LEU A 58 7.67 19.84 -1.10
CA LEU A 58 8.68 20.67 -0.45
C LEU A 58 9.56 21.45 -1.43
N LYS A 59 9.82 20.94 -2.65
CA LYS A 59 10.52 21.68 -3.72
C LYS A 59 9.66 22.74 -4.40
N LYS A 60 8.33 22.70 -4.19
CA LYS A 60 7.40 23.72 -4.67
C LYS A 60 7.20 24.86 -3.67
N MET A 61 7.66 24.68 -2.43
CA MET A 61 7.78 25.73 -1.42
C MET A 61 9.12 26.45 -1.59
#